data_AF-A0A7J9Q9P0-F1
#
_entry.id   AF-A0A7J9Q9P0-F1
#
_cell.length_a   1.000
_cell.length_b   1.000
_cell.length_c   1.000
_cell.angle_alpha   90.00
_cell.angle_beta   90.00
_cell.angle_gamma   90.00
#
_symmetry.space_group_name_H-M   'P 1'
#
loop_
_entity.id
_entity.type
_entity.pdbx_description
1 polymer ?
#
loop_
_entity_poly.entity_id
_entity_poly.type
_entity_poly.pdbx_seq_one_letter_code
_entity_poly.pdbx_strand_id
1 'polypeptide(L)'
;DPYLIAEQIRRKIFLKSLIHVGIILVDSRLMPARIGTSGVAVSCAGIEPVLDMRSKKDLDGNPLKVTFQAVVDNLATIANHKMGEGGESKPFAIVRNSGAKLTDRKINSSEMAIAPEQCVYVRGLSKPPKN
;
A
#
# COMPACT_ATOMS: atom_id res chain seq x y z
N ASP A 1 -14.08 -4.08 9.09
CA ASP A 1 -12.64 -3.77 9.19
C ASP A 1 -11.89 -4.47 8.07
N PRO A 2 -11.33 -3.75 7.09
CA PRO A 2 -10.63 -4.33 5.95
C PRO A 2 -9.36 -5.11 6.35
N TYR A 3 -8.65 -4.71 7.41
CA TYR A 3 -7.45 -5.43 7.87
C TYR A 3 -7.80 -6.81 8.44
N LEU A 4 -8.91 -6.91 9.18
CA LEU A 4 -9.43 -8.19 9.65
C LEU A 4 -9.79 -9.12 8.47
N ILE A 5 -10.43 -8.58 7.43
CA ILE A 5 -10.79 -9.35 6.23
C ILE A 5 -9.54 -9.85 5.51
N ALA A 6 -8.52 -9.01 5.34
CA ALA A 6 -7.25 -9.40 4.72
C ALA A 6 -6.57 -10.56 5.49
N GLU A 7 -6.54 -10.50 6.83
CA GLU A 7 -6.01 -11.59 7.67
C GLU A 7 -6.84 -12.88 7.56
N GLN A 8 -8.17 -12.77 7.51
CA GLN A 8 -9.04 -13.94 7.33
C GLN A 8 -8.80 -14.62 5.99
N ILE A 9 -8.61 -13.85 4.90
CA ILE A 9 -8.28 -14.38 3.58
C ILE A 9 -6.91 -15.06 3.62
N ARG A 10 -5.90 -14.41 4.21
CA ARG A 10 -4.55 -14.97 4.38
C ARG A 10 -4.60 -16.33 5.08
N ARG A 11 -5.30 -16.41 6.21
CA ARG A 11 -5.48 -17.65 6.99
C ARG A 11 -6.19 -18.74 6.17
N LYS A 12 -7.26 -18.39 5.46
CA LYS A 12 -7.99 -19.34 4.61
C LYS A 12 -7.11 -19.91 3.49
N ILE A 13 -6.26 -19.10 2.88
CA ILE A 13 -5.30 -19.56 1.87
C ILE A 13 -4.29 -20.50 2.52
N PHE A 14 -3.67 -20.11 3.63
CA PHE A 14 -2.72 -20.96 4.34
C PHE A 14 -3.33 -22.32 4.74
N LEU A 15 -4.54 -22.34 5.29
CA LEU A 15 -5.21 -23.59 5.68
C LEU A 15 -5.53 -24.50 4.49
N LYS A 16 -5.72 -23.95 3.29
CA LYS A 16 -6.05 -24.72 2.08
C LYS A 16 -4.83 -25.17 1.28
N SER A 17 -3.78 -24.36 1.25
CA SER A 17 -2.62 -24.59 0.38
C SER A 17 -1.30 -24.75 1.12
N LEU A 18 -1.24 -24.48 2.43
CA LEU A 18 -0.03 -24.49 3.25
C LEU A 18 1.05 -23.53 2.74
N ILE A 19 0.65 -22.45 2.05
CA ILE A 19 1.56 -21.43 1.51
C ILE A 19 1.36 -20.12 2.27
N HIS A 20 2.46 -19.50 2.69
CA HIS A 20 2.46 -18.15 3.23
C HIS A 20 2.37 -17.13 2.09
N VAL A 21 1.37 -16.26 2.15
CA VAL A 21 1.13 -15.22 1.16
C VAL A 21 0.87 -13.87 1.82
N GLY A 22 1.27 -12.80 1.13
CA GLY A 22 0.79 -11.46 1.40
C GLY A 22 -0.57 -11.25 0.72
N ILE A 23 -1.49 -10.61 1.43
CA ILE A 23 -2.80 -10.20 0.92
C ILE A 23 -2.84 -8.68 0.92
N ILE A 24 -3.25 -8.10 -0.20
CA ILE A 24 -3.46 -6.65 -0.35
C ILE A 24 -4.89 -6.48 -0.86
N LEU A 25 -5.71 -5.72 -0.13
CA LEU A 25 -7.00 -5.26 -0.63
C LEU A 25 -6.78 -3.91 -1.30
N VAL A 26 -7.18 -3.82 -2.56
CA VAL A 26 -6.88 -2.69 -3.45
C VAL A 26 -8.17 -1.98 -3.81
N ASP A 27 -8.10 -0.65 -3.88
CA ASP A 27 -9.14 0.21 -4.46
C ASP A 27 -8.47 1.23 -5.38
N SER A 28 -9.24 1.90 -6.24
CA SER A 28 -8.72 2.96 -7.09
C SER A 28 -8.82 4.33 -6.39
N ARG A 29 -7.84 5.19 -6.65
CA ARG A 29 -7.80 6.56 -6.10
C ARG A 29 -7.40 7.59 -7.14
N LEU A 30 -7.79 8.83 -6.88
CA LEU A 30 -7.27 10.01 -7.56
C LEU A 30 -6.01 10.53 -6.86
N MET A 31 -5.08 11.07 -7.65
CA MET A 31 -3.88 11.74 -7.15
C MET A 31 -3.96 13.23 -7.49
N PRO A 32 -3.74 14.15 -6.52
CA PRO A 32 -3.76 15.58 -6.77
C PRO A 32 -2.86 15.97 -7.97
N ALA A 33 -3.38 16.86 -8.82
CA ALA A 33 -2.72 17.36 -10.02
C ALA A 33 -2.37 16.31 -11.09
N ARG A 34 -3.04 15.14 -11.12
CA ARG A 34 -2.89 14.12 -12.15
C ARG A 34 -4.25 13.73 -12.73
N ILE A 35 -4.29 13.48 -14.03
CA ILE A 35 -5.47 12.95 -14.72
C ILE A 35 -5.42 11.41 -14.61
N GLY A 36 -6.56 10.80 -14.26
CA GLY A 36 -6.74 9.35 -14.15
C GLY A 36 -6.68 8.80 -12.72
N THR A 37 -7.04 7.52 -12.59
CA THR A 37 -7.00 6.77 -11.33
C THR A 37 -5.75 5.87 -11.24
N SER A 38 -5.38 5.50 -10.02
CA SER A 38 -4.33 4.52 -9.73
C SER A 38 -4.74 3.64 -8.56
N GLY A 39 -4.22 2.42 -8.49
CA GLY A 39 -4.48 1.53 -7.36
C GLY A 39 -3.80 1.99 -6.08
N VAL A 40 -4.49 1.85 -4.95
CA VAL A 40 -3.98 2.09 -3.59
C VAL A 40 -4.38 0.93 -2.68
N ALA A 41 -3.52 0.58 -1.73
CA ALA A 41 -3.83 -0.44 -0.74
C ALA A 41 -4.79 0.13 0.31
N VAL A 42 -5.98 -0.43 0.40
CA VAL A 42 -6.94 -0.15 1.50
C VAL A 42 -6.47 -0.83 2.79
N SER A 43 -5.95 -2.06 2.67
CA SER A 43 -5.38 -2.81 3.78
C SER A 43 -4.45 -3.92 3.26
N CYS A 44 -3.63 -4.46 4.15
CA CYS A 44 -2.83 -5.63 3.85
C CYS A 44 -2.67 -6.56 5.07
N ALA A 45 -2.25 -7.80 4.79
CA ALA A 45 -1.99 -8.85 5.76
C ALA A 45 -0.85 -9.74 5.24
N GLY A 46 0.00 -10.26 6.12
CA GLY A 46 1.07 -11.19 5.70
C GLY A 46 2.28 -10.56 4.99
N ILE A 47 2.31 -9.24 4.84
CA ILE A 47 3.31 -8.49 4.05
C ILE A 47 3.67 -7.19 4.77
N GLU A 48 4.95 -6.80 4.76
CA GLU A 48 5.38 -5.51 5.30
C GLU A 48 4.85 -4.36 4.42
N PRO A 49 4.04 -3.44 4.98
CA PRO A 49 3.36 -2.40 4.19
C PRO A 49 4.35 -1.38 3.62
N VAL A 50 5.32 -0.99 4.44
CA VAL A 50 6.34 0.00 4.11
C VAL A 50 7.72 -0.55 4.40
N LEU A 51 8.70 -0.15 3.57
CA LEU A 51 10.11 -0.40 3.84
C LEU A 51 10.76 0.92 4.29
N ASP A 52 11.27 0.92 5.52
CA ASP A 52 12.05 2.04 6.05
C ASP A 52 13.41 2.08 5.38
N MET A 53 13.61 3.08 4.50
CA MET A 53 14.86 3.29 3.79
C MET A 53 15.72 4.37 4.46
N ARG A 54 15.28 4.94 5.58
CA ARG A 54 16.07 5.97 6.28
C ARG A 54 17.42 5.40 6.72
N SER A 55 18.44 6.24 6.68
CA SER A 55 19.83 5.86 6.98
C SER A 55 20.49 4.89 5.98
N LYS A 56 19.77 4.40 4.96
CA LYS A 56 20.41 3.76 3.80
C LYS A 56 21.14 4.82 3.00
N LYS A 57 22.30 4.46 2.46
CA LYS A 57 23.09 5.35 1.59
C LYS A 57 22.53 5.32 0.17
N ASP A 58 22.44 6.47 -0.46
CA ASP A 58 22.24 6.59 -1.90
C ASP A 58 23.54 6.27 -2.66
N LEU A 59 23.51 6.45 -3.98
CA LEU A 59 24.66 6.19 -4.86
C LEU A 59 25.87 7.09 -4.56
N ASP A 60 25.62 8.27 -3.99
CA ASP A 60 26.66 9.25 -3.62
C ASP A 60 27.09 9.11 -2.14
N GLY A 61 26.58 8.09 -1.45
CA GLY A 61 26.93 7.80 -0.06
C GLY A 61 26.14 8.62 0.99
N ASN A 62 25.20 9.46 0.57
CA ASN A 62 24.40 10.27 1.48
C ASN A 62 23.27 9.46 2.11
N PRO A 63 22.97 9.63 3.41
CA PRO A 63 21.88 8.93 4.05
C PRO A 63 20.51 9.47 3.60
N LEU A 64 19.61 8.56 3.23
CA LEU A 64 18.21 8.88 3.00
C LEU A 64 17.57 9.36 4.30
N LYS A 65 16.91 10.53 4.26
CA LYS A 65 16.44 11.21 5.49
C LYS A 65 15.00 10.86 5.88
N VAL A 66 14.11 10.67 4.91
CA VAL A 66 12.66 10.61 5.14
C VAL A 66 11.96 9.48 4.37
N THR A 67 12.73 8.63 3.70
CA THR A 67 12.19 7.72 2.70
C THR A 67 11.59 6.47 3.35
N PHE A 68 10.27 6.39 3.36
CA PHE A 68 9.54 5.13 3.44
C PHE A 68 9.10 4.75 2.03
N GLN A 69 9.47 3.56 1.58
CA GLN A 69 8.92 3.03 0.35
C GLN A 69 7.57 2.39 0.65
N ALA A 70 6.50 2.88 0.02
CA ALA A 70 5.15 2.33 0.13
C ALA A 70 5.01 1.03 -0.68
N VAL A 71 5.59 -0.06 -0.17
CA VAL A 71 5.71 -1.34 -0.87
C VAL A 71 4.35 -1.85 -1.34
N VAL A 72 3.35 -1.88 -0.44
CA VAL A 72 2.02 -2.41 -0.78
C VAL A 72 1.26 -1.53 -1.76
N ASP A 73 1.41 -0.20 -1.70
CA ASP A 73 0.76 0.70 -2.66
C ASP A 73 1.36 0.57 -4.06
N ASN A 74 2.68 0.41 -4.15
CA ASN A 74 3.35 0.16 -5.43
C ASN A 74 2.84 -1.13 -6.08
N LEU A 75 2.69 -2.20 -5.30
CA LEU A 75 2.13 -3.47 -5.77
C LEU A 75 0.64 -3.35 -6.12
N ALA A 76 -0.13 -2.60 -5.32
CA ALA A 76 -1.53 -2.31 -5.56
C ALA A 76 -1.73 -1.57 -6.89
N THR A 77 -0.87 -0.60 -7.20
CA THR A 77 -0.91 0.14 -8.48
C THR A 77 -0.73 -0.81 -9.67
N ILE A 78 0.25 -1.71 -9.63
CA ILE A 78 0.50 -2.68 -10.70
C ILE A 78 -0.66 -3.68 -10.83
N ALA A 79 -1.19 -4.14 -9.69
CA ALA A 79 -2.34 -5.05 -9.66
C ALA A 79 -3.58 -4.39 -10.28
N ASN A 80 -3.92 -3.17 -9.87
CA ASN A 80 -5.05 -2.41 -10.39
C ASN A 80 -4.95 -2.19 -11.90
N HIS A 81 -3.77 -1.80 -12.39
CA HIS A 81 -3.53 -1.68 -13.83
C HIS A 81 -3.81 -2.99 -14.58
N LYS A 82 -3.47 -4.14 -14.00
CA LYS A 82 -3.71 -5.45 -14.62
C LYS A 82 -5.16 -5.93 -14.50
N MET A 83 -5.82 -5.59 -13.39
CA MET A 83 -7.23 -5.92 -13.12
C MET A 83 -8.17 -5.13 -14.04
N GLY A 84 -7.78 -3.91 -14.42
CA GLY A 84 -8.64 -2.99 -15.17
C GLY A 84 -9.57 -2.20 -14.24
N GLU A 85 -10.32 -1.26 -14.82
CA GLU A 85 -11.16 -0.30 -14.09
C GLU A 85 -12.64 -0.41 -14.51
N GLY A 86 -12.99 -1.30 -15.43
CA GLY A 86 -14.31 -1.39 -16.03
C GLY A 86 -14.88 -2.82 -16.02
N GLY A 87 -15.42 -3.24 -17.17
CA GLY A 87 -16.14 -4.52 -17.32
C GLY A 87 -15.25 -5.76 -17.42
N GLU A 88 -13.92 -5.65 -17.24
CA GLU A 88 -12.98 -6.75 -17.44
C GLU A 88 -13.23 -7.94 -16.50
N SER A 89 -13.91 -7.72 -15.38
CA SER A 89 -14.31 -8.76 -14.42
C SER A 89 -13.13 -9.58 -13.90
N LYS A 90 -11.99 -8.91 -13.65
CA LYS A 90 -10.76 -9.51 -13.08
C LYS A 90 -10.50 -8.98 -11.66
N PRO A 91 -11.18 -9.52 -10.64
CA PRO A 91 -11.12 -8.97 -9.27
C PRO A 91 -9.86 -9.34 -8.49
N PHE A 92 -8.95 -10.15 -9.05
CA PHE A 92 -7.74 -10.59 -8.36
C PHE A 92 -6.53 -10.60 -9.31
N ALA A 93 -5.36 -10.27 -8.77
CA ALA A 93 -4.07 -10.43 -9.42
C ALA A 93 -3.08 -11.12 -8.48
N ILE A 94 -2.18 -11.93 -9.05
CA ILE A 94 -1.10 -12.59 -8.29
C ILE A 94 0.22 -11.94 -8.70
N VAL A 95 0.87 -11.27 -7.75
CA VAL A 95 2.23 -10.77 -7.94
C VAL A 95 3.22 -11.79 -7.38
N ARG A 96 4.17 -12.23 -8.21
CA ARG A 96 5.25 -13.15 -7.82
C ARG A 96 6.59 -12.45 -7.96
N ASN A 97 7.58 -12.89 -7.18
CA ASN A 97 8.96 -12.38 -7.23
C ASN A 97 9.05 -10.86 -7.04
N SER A 98 8.19 -10.28 -6.19
CA SER A 98 8.19 -8.83 -5.92
C SER A 98 9.36 -8.35 -5.06
N GLY A 99 10.05 -9.27 -4.36
CA GLY A 99 11.03 -8.93 -3.33
C GLY A 99 10.43 -8.34 -2.06
N ALA A 100 9.10 -8.25 -1.95
CA ALA A 100 8.45 -7.76 -0.75
C ALA A 100 8.62 -8.74 0.41
N LYS A 101 8.90 -8.20 1.60
CA LYS A 101 9.10 -8.99 2.81
C LYS A 101 7.75 -9.47 3.35
N LEU A 102 7.59 -10.79 3.45
CA LEU A 102 6.47 -11.39 4.17
C LEU A 102 6.66 -11.25 5.69
N THR A 103 5.56 -11.18 6.42
CA THR A 103 5.55 -11.00 7.87
C THR A 103 4.32 -11.65 8.49
N ASP A 104 4.44 -12.14 9.73
CA ASP A 104 3.31 -12.70 10.47
C ASP A 104 2.73 -11.75 11.52
N ARG A 105 3.34 -10.57 11.67
CA ARG A 105 2.85 -9.55 12.60
C ARG A 105 1.52 -8.99 12.13
N LYS A 106 0.69 -8.57 13.09
CA LYS A 106 -0.54 -7.84 12.78
C LYS A 106 -0.18 -6.45 12.24
N ILE A 107 -0.70 -6.11 11.06
CA ILE A 107 -0.57 -4.77 10.48
C ILE A 107 -1.72 -3.89 10.99
N ASN A 108 -1.40 -2.67 11.39
CA ASN A 108 -2.40 -1.66 11.79
C ASN A 108 -2.57 -0.60 10.71
N SER A 109 -3.76 0.00 10.65
CA SER A 109 -4.07 1.05 9.68
C SER A 109 -3.16 2.28 9.77
N SER A 110 -2.68 2.61 10.98
CA SER A 110 -1.76 3.72 11.22
C SER A 110 -0.37 3.53 10.60
N GLU A 111 -0.02 2.34 10.12
CA GLU A 111 1.27 2.08 9.48
C GLU A 111 1.30 2.44 7.99
N MET A 112 0.12 2.52 7.38
CA MET A 112 -0.07 2.94 5.98
C MET A 112 -0.74 4.32 5.87
N ALA A 113 -1.36 4.79 6.96
CA ALA A 113 -2.04 6.08 7.01
C ALA A 113 -1.17 7.13 7.69
N ILE A 114 -1.35 8.39 7.28
CA ILE A 114 -0.76 9.56 7.93
C ILE A 114 -1.87 10.38 8.57
N ALA A 115 -1.63 10.94 9.75
CA ALA A 115 -2.58 11.80 10.43
C ALA A 115 -2.89 13.04 9.57
N PRO A 116 -4.14 13.55 9.53
CA PRO A 116 -4.52 14.71 8.72
C PRO A 116 -3.62 15.95 8.94
N GLU A 117 -3.16 16.17 10.18
CA GLU A 117 -2.31 17.29 10.58
C GLU A 117 -0.89 17.20 10.00
N GLN A 118 -0.44 15.97 9.74
CA GLN A 118 0.86 15.66 9.12
C GLN A 118 0.75 15.47 7.60
N CYS A 119 -0.46 15.28 7.08
CA CYS A 119 -0.72 15.14 5.66
C CYS A 119 -0.51 16.47 4.93
N VAL A 120 0.51 16.54 4.07
CA VAL A 120 0.86 17.76 3.32
C VAL A 120 -0.32 18.29 2.49
N TYR A 121 -1.15 17.41 1.94
CA TYR A 121 -2.33 17.82 1.18
C TYR A 121 -3.41 18.46 2.06
N VAL A 122 -3.76 17.81 3.17
CA VAL A 122 -4.85 18.27 4.05
C VAL A 122 -4.43 19.49 4.86
N ARG A 123 -3.17 19.55 5.29
CA ARG A 123 -2.61 20.70 6.02
C ARG A 123 -2.69 22.00 5.22
N GLY A 124 -2.52 21.93 3.89
CA GLY A 124 -2.64 23.09 3.01
C GLY A 124 -4.08 23.59 2.86
N LEU A 125 -5.06 22.67 2.92
CA LEU A 125 -6.49 22.97 2.77
C LEU A 125 -7.15 23.46 4.07
N SER A 126 -6.56 23.16 5.22
CA SER A 126 -7.13 23.46 6.54
C SER A 126 -6.91 24.90 7.01
N LYS A 127 -6.19 25.73 6.24
CA LYS A 127 -6.12 27.18 6.43
C LYS A 127 -6.72 27.87 5.21
N PRO A 128 -7.88 28.55 5.31
CA PRO A 128 -8.36 29.37 4.21
C PRO A 128 -7.31 30.45 3.89
N PRO A 129 -7.16 30.85 2.61
CA PRO A 129 -6.31 31.99 2.28
C PRO A 129 -6.74 33.18 3.14
N LYS A 130 -5.77 33.84 3.79
CA LYS A 130 -6.03 35.14 4.40
C LYS A 130 -6.30 36.10 3.24
N ASN A 131 -7.53 36.60 3.14
CA ASN A 131 -7.89 37.71 2.24
C ASN A 131 -6.92 38.88 2.42
#